data_AF-A0A314YVR7-F1
#
_entry.id   AF-A0A314YVR7-F1
#
_cell.length_a   1.000
_cell.length_b   1.000
_cell.length_c   1.000
_cell.angle_alpha   90.00
_cell.angle_beta   90.00
_cell.angle_gamma   90.00
#
_symmetry.space_group_name_H-M   'P 1'
#
loop_
_entity.id
_entity.type
_entity.pdbx_description
1 polymer ?
#
loop_
_entity_poly.entity_id
_entity_poly.type
_entity_poly.pdbx_seq_one_letter_code
_entity_poly.pdbx_strand_id
1 'polypeptide(L)'
;MTADAKKKKIAAIVVFSVIGVAMIVAVAVGVTWSRKSAKEHKGTASSKKAIEAICQPTSYKETCQSSLENAAGDTSDPKELIKAGFQVAADKLDEVIQNSNTLKDLAKDPMASQALDVCKEMLNTAAEDLLGAVDKMGPLDASKMNEYVEDLKVWLSAAVNHQQTCLDAFEGTKGEAGEKMKGFLKTAQELTSNGLAMVSEISSLLGSLTSNSHRRRLLSSSSGGQKSKRVYKPLPSWIGARKLDLLTATPQSLKPNVVVAQDGTGKYKSINEALKEVPKKSAEPFVIYIKEGVYKEYVIVDKEMTNVVMIGDGPTKTRISGSKNYADGTATMYTATFAAVGDYFVAKGIGFENTAGAAKHQAVALRVQSDFSIFYNCYIDAYQDTLYTQTYRQYYRDCTISGTVDFIFGDGVAMFQKLQDGG
;
A
#
# COMPACT_ATOMS: atom_id res chain seq x y z
N MET A 1 3.00 48.44 10.39
CA MET A 1 2.41 47.65 9.28
C MET A 1 1.87 48.62 8.25
N THR A 2 2.35 48.54 7.01
CA THR A 2 2.01 49.47 5.91
C THR A 2 0.55 49.32 5.47
N ALA A 3 -0.03 50.39 4.93
CA ALA A 3 -1.44 50.43 4.50
C ALA A 3 -1.79 49.34 3.45
N ASP A 4 -0.81 48.88 2.67
CA ASP A 4 -0.95 47.77 1.72
C ASP A 4 -1.17 46.41 2.38
N ALA A 5 -0.55 46.15 3.53
CA ALA A 5 -0.75 44.90 4.27
C ALA A 5 -2.18 44.79 4.83
N LYS A 6 -2.82 45.93 5.13
CA LYS A 6 -4.21 45.99 5.60
C LYS A 6 -5.20 45.76 4.46
N LYS A 7 -4.94 46.31 3.28
CA LYS A 7 -5.76 46.07 2.07
C LYS A 7 -5.70 44.63 1.59
N LYS A 8 -4.51 44.00 1.57
CA LYS A 8 -4.37 42.57 1.21
C LYS A 8 -5.08 41.63 2.19
N LYS A 9 -5.06 41.94 3.50
CA LYS A 9 -5.82 41.17 4.51
C LYS A 9 -7.33 41.31 4.36
N ILE A 10 -7.83 42.51 4.06
CA ILE A 10 -9.26 42.74 3.83
C ILE A 10 -9.72 42.06 2.53
N ALA A 11 -8.93 42.12 1.46
CA ALA A 11 -9.22 41.41 0.21
C ALA A 11 -9.26 39.87 0.41
N ALA A 12 -8.32 39.31 1.17
CA ALA A 12 -8.33 37.88 1.50
C ALA A 12 -9.56 37.48 2.33
N ILE A 13 -9.95 38.28 3.33
CA ILE A 13 -11.14 38.00 4.16
C ILE A 13 -12.43 38.06 3.34
N VAL A 14 -12.53 39.00 2.40
CA VAL A 14 -13.69 39.11 1.50
C VAL A 14 -13.76 37.92 0.54
N VAL A 15 -12.63 37.47 -0.02
CA VAL A 15 -12.58 36.29 -0.91
C VAL A 15 -12.94 35.00 -0.16
N PHE A 16 -12.42 34.79 1.05
CA PHE A 16 -12.76 33.61 1.87
C PHE A 16 -14.22 33.62 2.34
N SER A 17 -14.80 34.80 2.61
CA SER A 17 -16.21 34.94 2.97
C SER A 17 -17.14 34.59 1.80
N VAL A 18 -16.81 35.05 0.58
CA VAL A 18 -17.61 34.75 -0.62
C VAL A 18 -17.54 33.26 -0.98
N ILE A 19 -16.37 32.62 -0.86
CA ILE A 19 -16.21 31.18 -1.09
C ILE A 19 -16.95 30.36 -0.03
N GLY A 20 -16.88 30.79 1.25
CA GLY A 20 -17.59 30.13 2.35
C GLY A 20 -19.12 30.18 2.18
N VAL A 21 -19.66 31.32 1.75
CA VAL A 21 -21.11 31.48 1.50
C VAL A 21 -21.55 30.67 0.27
N ALA A 22 -20.75 30.61 -0.80
CA ALA A 22 -21.06 29.79 -1.97
C ALA A 22 -21.14 28.29 -1.64
N MET A 23 -20.25 27.80 -0.76
CA MET A 23 -20.25 26.42 -0.30
C MET A 23 -21.43 26.10 0.62
N ILE A 24 -21.81 27.02 1.52
CA ILE A 24 -22.98 26.83 2.40
C ILE A 24 -24.27 26.80 1.58
N VAL A 25 -24.38 27.63 0.55
CA VAL A 25 -25.52 27.61 -0.39
C VAL A 25 -25.54 26.29 -1.19
N ALA A 26 -24.39 25.77 -1.64
CA ALA A 26 -24.31 24.49 -2.34
C ALA A 26 -24.76 23.31 -1.44
N VAL A 27 -24.36 23.30 -0.17
CA VAL A 27 -24.79 22.27 0.81
C VAL A 27 -26.27 22.40 1.14
N ALA A 28 -26.80 23.62 1.32
CA ALA A 28 -28.22 23.85 1.61
C ALA A 28 -29.12 23.46 0.42
N VAL A 29 -28.69 23.73 -0.82
CA VAL A 29 -29.39 23.31 -2.03
C VAL A 29 -29.32 21.79 -2.22
N GLY A 30 -28.17 21.16 -1.94
CA GLY A 30 -28.03 19.69 -1.99
C GLY A 30 -28.95 18.94 -1.03
N VAL A 31 -29.12 19.45 0.21
CA VAL A 31 -29.99 18.82 1.21
C VAL A 31 -31.48 19.04 0.91
N THR A 32 -31.86 20.16 0.30
CA THR A 32 -33.27 20.43 -0.04
C THR A 32 -33.73 19.73 -1.32
N TRP A 33 -32.82 19.41 -2.25
CA TRP A 33 -33.18 18.77 -3.52
C TRP A 33 -33.35 17.24 -3.42
N SER A 34 -32.88 16.61 -2.35
CA SER A 34 -33.11 15.19 -2.05
C SER A 34 -34.59 14.80 -1.85
N ARG A 35 -35.53 15.78 -1.88
CA ARG A 35 -36.97 15.54 -1.73
C ARG A 35 -37.83 15.70 -3.00
N LYS A 36 -37.29 16.01 -4.19
CA LYS A 36 -38.16 16.17 -5.37
C LYS A 36 -37.60 15.63 -6.69
N SER A 37 -38.30 14.59 -7.16
CA SER A 37 -38.58 14.18 -8.54
C SER A 37 -37.60 13.29 -9.31
N ALA A 38 -38.18 12.12 -9.66
CA ALA A 38 -37.90 11.34 -10.85
C ALA A 38 -38.38 12.03 -12.14
N LYS A 39 -37.58 11.97 -13.21
CA LYS A 39 -37.93 11.62 -14.61
C LYS A 39 -36.74 11.78 -15.57
N GLU A 40 -36.73 10.94 -16.61
CA GLU A 40 -35.67 10.64 -17.61
C GLU A 40 -35.17 11.79 -18.52
N HIS A 41 -33.94 11.53 -19.04
CA HIS A 41 -33.29 11.87 -20.32
C HIS A 41 -32.13 12.89 -20.39
N LYS A 42 -30.97 12.37 -20.84
CA LYS A 42 -29.74 13.00 -21.40
C LYS A 42 -28.96 13.94 -20.47
N GLY A 43 -27.86 13.43 -19.90
CA GLY A 43 -26.60 14.15 -19.62
C GLY A 43 -26.78 15.58 -19.15
N THR A 44 -27.44 15.77 -18.02
CA THR A 44 -27.80 17.10 -17.54
C THR A 44 -26.57 17.95 -17.26
N ALA A 45 -26.66 19.28 -17.43
CA ALA A 45 -25.59 20.23 -17.05
C ALA A 45 -25.12 20.10 -15.59
N SER A 46 -25.87 19.37 -14.74
CA SER A 46 -25.55 19.03 -13.36
C SER A 46 -24.41 18.00 -13.25
N SER A 47 -24.38 16.95 -14.08
CA SER A 47 -23.32 15.93 -14.04
C SER A 47 -21.98 16.50 -14.49
N LYS A 48 -21.98 17.33 -15.55
CA LYS A 48 -20.78 18.02 -16.03
C LYS A 48 -20.13 18.92 -14.96
N LYS A 49 -20.94 19.68 -14.22
CA LYS A 49 -20.44 20.52 -13.12
C LYS A 49 -19.88 19.68 -11.96
N ALA A 50 -20.49 18.53 -11.67
CA ALA A 50 -20.00 17.62 -10.64
C ALA A 50 -18.65 16.99 -11.05
N ILE A 51 -18.52 16.57 -12.31
CA ILE A 51 -17.26 16.09 -12.90
C ILE A 51 -16.18 17.18 -12.85
N GLU A 52 -16.52 18.41 -13.25
CA GLU A 52 -15.58 19.53 -13.21
C GLU A 52 -15.08 19.78 -11.78
N ALA A 53 -15.98 19.75 -10.79
CA ALA A 53 -15.66 19.95 -9.38
C ALA A 53 -14.75 18.85 -8.83
N ILE A 54 -15.04 17.58 -9.12
CA ILE A 54 -14.26 16.45 -8.59
C ILE A 54 -12.87 16.36 -9.23
N CYS A 55 -12.73 16.82 -10.48
CA CYS A 55 -11.46 16.86 -11.18
C CYS A 55 -10.61 18.11 -10.85
N GLN A 56 -11.15 19.13 -10.16
CA GLN A 56 -10.38 20.33 -9.82
C GLN A 56 -9.07 20.10 -9.05
N PRO A 57 -9.00 19.23 -8.03
CA PRO A 57 -7.77 19.01 -7.26
C PRO A 57 -6.72 18.17 -8.02
N THR A 58 -7.05 17.67 -9.21
CA THR A 58 -6.21 16.72 -9.93
C THR A 58 -5.17 17.40 -10.82
N SER A 59 -4.02 16.74 -11.02
CA SER A 59 -2.94 17.20 -11.89
C SER A 59 -3.27 17.04 -13.38
N TYR A 60 -4.05 16.01 -13.74
CA TYR A 60 -4.41 15.69 -15.12
C TYR A 60 -5.92 15.91 -15.36
N LYS A 61 -6.33 17.19 -15.33
CA LYS A 61 -7.75 17.60 -15.37
C LYS A 61 -8.49 17.11 -16.61
N GLU A 62 -7.86 17.24 -17.78
CA GLU A 62 -8.47 16.84 -19.05
C GLU A 62 -8.72 15.32 -19.10
N THR A 63 -7.71 14.53 -18.69
CA THR A 63 -7.82 13.07 -18.58
C THR A 63 -8.89 12.67 -17.56
N CYS A 64 -8.99 13.36 -16.42
CA CYS A 64 -10.04 13.14 -15.42
C CYS A 64 -11.44 13.39 -16.00
N GLN A 65 -11.67 14.55 -16.61
CA GLN A 65 -12.99 14.95 -17.12
C GLN A 65 -13.44 14.03 -18.25
N SER A 66 -12.59 13.85 -19.28
CA SER A 66 -12.92 13.02 -20.44
C SER A 66 -13.23 11.57 -20.07
N SER A 67 -12.54 11.02 -19.06
CA SER A 67 -12.77 9.65 -18.61
C SER A 67 -14.10 9.51 -17.87
N LEU A 68 -14.43 10.46 -17.00
CA LEU A 68 -15.69 10.43 -16.25
C LEU A 68 -16.90 10.76 -17.12
N GLU A 69 -16.78 11.66 -18.10
CA GLU A 69 -17.87 11.96 -19.04
C GLU A 69 -18.32 10.73 -19.83
N ASN A 70 -17.39 9.82 -20.13
CA ASN A 70 -17.69 8.59 -20.86
C ASN A 70 -18.22 7.46 -19.96
N ALA A 71 -17.82 7.42 -18.69
CA ALA A 71 -18.05 6.27 -17.81
C ALA A 71 -19.12 6.49 -16.73
N ALA A 72 -19.33 7.72 -16.27
CA ALA A 72 -20.19 7.99 -15.11
C ALA A 72 -21.68 8.15 -15.44
N GLY A 73 -22.04 8.16 -16.73
CA GLY A 73 -23.41 8.43 -17.17
C GLY A 73 -23.93 9.79 -16.69
N ASP A 74 -25.17 9.83 -16.22
CA ASP A 74 -25.84 11.08 -15.81
C ASP A 74 -25.70 11.39 -14.30
N THR A 75 -24.88 10.62 -13.57
CA THR A 75 -24.74 10.81 -12.12
C THR A 75 -24.03 12.12 -11.78
N SER A 76 -24.47 12.75 -10.69
CA SER A 76 -23.76 13.84 -10.03
C SER A 76 -23.33 13.49 -8.62
N ASP A 77 -23.46 12.21 -8.23
CA ASP A 77 -23.04 11.73 -6.91
C ASP A 77 -21.50 11.58 -6.88
N PRO A 78 -20.78 12.31 -6.00
CA PRO A 78 -19.32 12.24 -5.93
C PRO A 78 -18.77 10.85 -5.70
N LYS A 79 -19.49 10.00 -4.95
CA LYS A 79 -19.07 8.63 -4.66
C LYS A 79 -19.12 7.77 -5.92
N GLU A 80 -20.21 7.87 -6.68
CA GLU A 80 -20.36 7.14 -7.93
C GLU A 80 -19.39 7.65 -9.00
N LEU A 81 -19.07 8.95 -9.00
CA LEU A 81 -18.02 9.52 -9.84
C LEU A 81 -16.62 8.96 -9.49
N ILE A 82 -16.26 8.86 -8.20
CA ILE A 82 -14.97 8.29 -7.77
C ILE A 82 -14.90 6.80 -8.15
N LYS A 83 -15.96 6.05 -7.91
CA LYS A 83 -16.05 4.64 -8.32
C LYS A 83 -15.86 4.47 -9.82
N ALA A 84 -16.55 5.27 -10.63
CA ALA A 84 -16.36 5.26 -12.07
C ALA A 84 -14.92 5.60 -12.46
N GLY A 85 -14.29 6.57 -11.80
CA GLY A 85 -12.88 6.91 -12.01
C GLY A 85 -11.93 5.76 -11.74
N PHE A 86 -12.10 5.05 -10.61
CA PHE A 86 -11.28 3.88 -10.28
C PHE A 86 -11.52 2.70 -11.22
N GLN A 87 -12.77 2.47 -11.63
CA GLN A 87 -13.10 1.45 -12.61
C GLN A 87 -12.40 1.74 -13.95
N VAL A 88 -12.48 2.97 -14.45
CA VAL A 88 -11.82 3.35 -15.71
C VAL A 88 -10.29 3.21 -15.60
N ALA A 89 -9.71 3.56 -14.46
CA ALA A 89 -8.27 3.35 -14.23
C ALA A 89 -7.89 1.86 -14.27
N ALA A 90 -8.69 0.99 -13.64
CA ALA A 90 -8.49 -0.45 -13.65
C ALA A 90 -8.64 -1.03 -15.07
N ASP A 91 -9.69 -0.64 -15.80
CA ASP A 91 -9.94 -1.07 -17.18
C ASP A 91 -8.78 -0.66 -18.11
N LYS A 92 -8.18 0.51 -17.87
CA LYS A 92 -7.00 0.98 -18.62
C LYS A 92 -5.75 0.17 -18.28
N LEU A 93 -5.57 -0.28 -17.04
CA LEU A 93 -4.48 -1.19 -16.70
C LEU A 93 -4.66 -2.55 -17.38
N ASP A 94 -5.88 -3.08 -17.41
CA ASP A 94 -6.20 -4.32 -18.10
C ASP A 94 -5.92 -4.22 -19.61
N GLU A 95 -6.25 -3.08 -20.23
CA GLU A 95 -5.88 -2.80 -21.62
C GLU A 95 -4.36 -2.83 -21.83
N VAL A 96 -3.58 -2.22 -20.93
CA VAL A 96 -2.11 -2.28 -20.98
C VAL A 96 -1.59 -3.70 -20.83
N ILE A 97 -2.15 -4.49 -19.90
CA ILE A 97 -1.78 -5.89 -19.69
C ILE A 97 -2.07 -6.71 -20.96
N GLN A 98 -3.21 -6.50 -21.61
CA GLN A 98 -3.56 -7.19 -22.85
C GLN A 98 -2.60 -6.80 -23.99
N ASN A 99 -2.31 -5.50 -24.13
CA ASN A 99 -1.38 -4.95 -25.12
C ASN A 99 0.08 -5.34 -24.85
N SER A 100 0.45 -5.64 -23.60
CA SER A 100 1.81 -6.08 -23.25
C SER A 100 2.23 -7.36 -23.97
N ASN A 101 1.26 -8.18 -24.43
CA ASN A 101 1.55 -9.34 -25.26
C ASN A 101 2.17 -8.98 -26.61
N THR A 102 1.90 -7.77 -27.12
CA THR A 102 2.52 -7.24 -28.35
C THR A 102 3.99 -6.88 -28.14
N LEU A 103 4.43 -6.72 -26.88
CA LEU A 103 5.82 -6.39 -26.53
C LEU A 103 6.70 -7.63 -26.38
N LYS A 104 6.14 -8.85 -26.42
CA LYS A 104 6.92 -10.10 -26.30
C LYS A 104 8.03 -10.18 -27.34
N ASP A 105 7.75 -9.78 -28.58
CA ASP A 105 8.74 -9.78 -29.66
C ASP A 105 9.79 -8.67 -29.52
N LEU A 106 9.56 -7.67 -28.66
CA LEU A 106 10.50 -6.60 -28.35
C LEU A 106 11.34 -6.92 -27.12
N ALA A 107 10.83 -7.74 -26.20
CA ALA A 107 11.52 -8.23 -25.01
C ALA A 107 12.47 -9.40 -25.34
N LYS A 108 13.41 -9.17 -26.27
CA LYS A 108 14.24 -10.23 -26.86
C LYS A 108 15.37 -10.72 -25.95
N ASP A 109 15.81 -9.92 -24.99
CA ASP A 109 16.80 -10.35 -24.01
C ASP A 109 16.13 -10.85 -22.71
N PRO A 110 16.79 -11.74 -21.95
CA PRO A 110 16.17 -12.37 -20.77
C PRO A 110 15.74 -11.38 -19.68
N MET A 111 16.40 -10.23 -19.55
CA MET A 111 16.02 -9.23 -18.55
C MET A 111 14.79 -8.45 -19.00
N ALA A 112 14.70 -8.09 -20.28
CA ALA A 112 13.48 -7.49 -20.83
C ALA A 112 12.27 -8.43 -20.74
N SER A 113 12.46 -9.75 -20.90
CA SER A 113 11.39 -10.73 -20.70
C SER A 113 10.94 -10.77 -19.24
N GLN A 114 11.88 -10.82 -18.29
CA GLN A 114 11.54 -10.77 -16.87
C GLN A 114 10.86 -9.45 -16.49
N ALA A 115 11.29 -8.32 -17.07
CA ALA A 115 10.68 -7.01 -16.85
C ALA A 115 9.21 -6.99 -17.29
N LEU A 116 8.90 -7.63 -18.43
CA LEU A 116 7.53 -7.77 -18.90
C LEU A 116 6.67 -8.62 -17.95
N ASP A 117 7.23 -9.68 -17.39
CA ASP A 117 6.53 -10.53 -16.41
C ASP A 117 6.30 -9.77 -15.09
N VAL A 118 7.32 -9.06 -14.58
CA VAL A 118 7.20 -8.17 -13.42
C VAL A 118 6.10 -7.14 -13.67
N CYS A 119 6.15 -6.47 -14.83
CA CYS A 119 5.16 -5.47 -15.16
C CYS A 119 3.75 -6.05 -15.16
N LYS A 120 3.52 -7.21 -15.77
CA LYS A 120 2.20 -7.87 -15.72
C LYS A 120 1.76 -8.18 -14.29
N GLU A 121 2.64 -8.70 -13.44
CA GLU A 121 2.31 -9.00 -12.04
C GLU A 121 1.90 -7.72 -11.29
N MET A 122 2.66 -6.63 -11.48
CA MET A 122 2.39 -5.36 -10.83
C MET A 122 1.12 -4.68 -11.35
N LEU A 123 0.88 -4.67 -12.66
CA LEU A 123 -0.32 -4.06 -13.23
C LEU A 123 -1.60 -4.83 -12.83
N ASN A 124 -1.55 -6.17 -12.76
CA ASN A 124 -2.68 -6.95 -12.24
C ASN A 124 -2.96 -6.57 -10.78
N THR A 125 -1.92 -6.46 -9.96
CA THR A 125 -2.07 -6.05 -8.55
C THR A 125 -2.62 -4.62 -8.43
N ALA A 126 -2.14 -3.68 -9.26
CA ALA A 126 -2.65 -2.31 -9.29
C ALA A 126 -4.13 -2.24 -9.66
N ALA A 127 -4.58 -3.07 -10.61
CA ALA A 127 -5.99 -3.17 -10.96
C ALA A 127 -6.81 -3.75 -9.78
N GLU A 128 -6.30 -4.78 -9.10
CA GLU A 128 -6.91 -5.34 -7.89
C GLU A 128 -7.04 -4.29 -6.77
N ASP A 129 -6.03 -3.45 -6.55
CA ASP A 129 -6.08 -2.35 -5.58
C ASP A 129 -7.18 -1.32 -5.91
N LEU A 130 -7.29 -0.93 -7.18
CA LEU A 130 -8.30 0.01 -7.66
C LEU A 130 -9.72 -0.55 -7.53
N LEU A 131 -9.93 -1.82 -7.88
CA LEU A 131 -11.23 -2.48 -7.76
C LEU A 131 -11.58 -2.74 -6.29
N GLY A 132 -10.61 -3.15 -5.47
CA GLY A 132 -10.80 -3.26 -4.03
C GLY A 132 -11.25 -1.93 -3.42
N ALA A 133 -10.64 -0.82 -3.84
CA ALA A 133 -11.04 0.52 -3.42
C ALA A 133 -12.50 0.84 -3.76
N VAL A 134 -13.00 0.40 -4.93
CA VAL A 134 -14.42 0.50 -5.31
C VAL A 134 -15.33 -0.26 -4.34
N ASP A 135 -14.97 -1.50 -4.00
CA ASP A 135 -15.75 -2.36 -3.10
C ASP A 135 -15.82 -1.81 -1.67
N LYS A 136 -14.71 -1.26 -1.16
CA LYS A 136 -14.67 -0.62 0.17
C LYS A 136 -15.52 0.64 0.26
N MET A 137 -15.80 1.30 -0.87
CA MET A 137 -16.77 2.39 -0.95
C MET A 137 -18.23 1.88 -0.98
N GLY A 138 -18.54 0.75 -0.34
CA GLY A 138 -19.91 0.22 -0.13
C GLY A 138 -20.77 1.12 0.78
N PRO A 139 -21.68 0.58 1.62
CA PRO A 139 -22.45 1.39 2.58
C PRO A 139 -21.49 2.09 3.54
N LEU A 140 -21.27 3.39 3.35
CA LEU A 140 -20.33 4.17 4.15
C LEU A 140 -20.93 4.40 5.53
N ASP A 141 -20.33 3.77 6.53
CA ASP A 141 -20.52 4.17 7.92
C ASP A 141 -19.82 5.51 8.14
N ALA A 142 -20.61 6.57 8.35
CA ALA A 142 -20.12 7.92 8.58
C ALA A 142 -19.11 8.00 9.75
N SER A 143 -19.19 7.07 10.71
CA SER A 143 -18.28 7.02 11.85
C SER A 143 -16.88 6.49 11.51
N LYS A 144 -16.71 5.81 10.38
CA LYS A 144 -15.45 5.22 9.90
C LYS A 144 -14.87 5.89 8.67
N MET A 145 -15.40 7.05 8.27
CA MET A 145 -14.97 7.76 7.06
C MET A 145 -13.47 8.05 7.00
N ASN A 146 -12.85 8.38 8.13
CA ASN A 146 -11.40 8.61 8.16
C ASN A 146 -10.62 7.31 7.88
N GLU A 147 -11.04 6.19 8.47
CA GLU A 147 -10.41 4.87 8.23
C GLU A 147 -10.55 4.46 6.76
N TYR A 148 -11.73 4.65 6.17
CA TYR A 148 -11.95 4.36 4.75
C TYR A 148 -11.07 5.21 3.84
N VAL A 149 -10.94 6.51 4.12
CA VAL A 149 -10.11 7.41 3.31
C VAL A 149 -8.61 7.09 3.47
N GLU A 150 -8.16 6.70 4.66
CA GLU A 150 -6.79 6.22 4.87
C GLU A 150 -6.52 4.92 4.11
N ASP A 151 -7.45 3.97 4.14
CA ASP A 151 -7.36 2.74 3.34
C ASP A 151 -7.28 3.03 1.85
N LEU A 152 -8.15 3.91 1.33
CA LEU A 152 -8.15 4.31 -0.07
C LEU A 152 -6.82 4.95 -0.47
N LYS A 153 -6.25 5.83 0.37
CA LYS A 153 -4.92 6.41 0.12
C LYS A 153 -3.85 5.34 0.02
N VAL A 154 -3.83 4.40 0.96
CA VAL A 154 -2.84 3.31 0.98
C VAL A 154 -2.92 2.48 -0.31
N TRP A 155 -4.12 2.10 -0.73
CA TRP A 155 -4.32 1.30 -1.93
C TRP A 155 -4.04 2.05 -3.23
N LEU A 156 -4.44 3.32 -3.32
CA LEU A 156 -4.13 4.14 -4.51
C LEU A 156 -2.63 4.45 -4.61
N SER A 157 -1.95 4.71 -3.49
CA SER A 157 -0.49 4.83 -3.47
C SER A 157 0.19 3.53 -3.87
N ALA A 158 -0.33 2.37 -3.43
CA ALA A 158 0.17 1.08 -3.87
C ALA A 158 -0.01 0.87 -5.39
N ALA A 159 -1.18 1.18 -5.95
CA ALA A 159 -1.44 1.10 -7.39
C ALA A 159 -0.48 1.98 -8.21
N VAL A 160 -0.19 3.21 -7.76
CA VAL A 160 0.81 4.08 -8.40
C VAL A 160 2.21 3.46 -8.32
N ASN A 161 2.61 2.93 -7.17
CA ASN A 161 3.93 2.28 -7.04
C ASN A 161 4.02 1.01 -7.90
N HIS A 162 2.97 0.21 -8.00
CA HIS A 162 2.95 -0.96 -8.87
C HIS A 162 3.15 -0.57 -10.35
N GLN A 163 2.53 0.53 -10.80
CA GLN A 163 2.76 1.08 -12.14
C GLN A 163 4.21 1.55 -12.32
N GLN A 164 4.79 2.19 -11.30
CA GLN A 164 6.19 2.63 -11.35
C GLN A 164 7.15 1.43 -11.36
N THR A 165 6.94 0.44 -10.50
CA THR A 165 7.72 -0.81 -10.44
C THR A 165 7.67 -1.56 -11.78
N CYS A 166 6.53 -1.53 -12.49
CA CYS A 166 6.44 -2.06 -13.86
C CYS A 166 7.44 -1.37 -14.80
N LEU A 167 7.56 -0.04 -14.74
CA LEU A 167 8.48 0.71 -15.59
C LEU A 167 9.94 0.55 -15.16
N ASP A 168 10.21 0.58 -13.85
CA ASP A 168 11.54 0.41 -13.27
C ASP A 168 12.14 -0.95 -13.62
N ALA A 169 11.30 -1.98 -13.77
CA ALA A 169 11.74 -3.31 -14.19
C ALA A 169 12.44 -3.32 -15.57
N PHE A 170 12.13 -2.34 -16.44
CA PHE A 170 12.77 -2.19 -17.75
C PHE A 170 14.05 -1.35 -17.70
N GLU A 171 14.40 -0.73 -16.57
CA GLU A 171 15.66 0.00 -16.46
C GLU A 171 16.85 -0.92 -16.67
N GLY A 172 17.83 -0.46 -17.47
CA GLY A 172 19.00 -1.27 -17.83
C GLY A 172 18.75 -2.42 -18.81
N THR A 173 17.50 -2.67 -19.22
CA THR A 173 17.18 -3.63 -20.30
C THR A 173 17.55 -3.08 -21.68
N LYS A 174 17.70 -3.95 -22.68
CA LYS A 174 18.02 -3.53 -24.06
C LYS A 174 16.74 -3.43 -24.89
N GLY A 175 16.68 -2.43 -25.78
CA GLY A 175 15.61 -2.29 -26.77
C GLY A 175 14.53 -1.28 -26.38
N GLU A 176 13.41 -1.33 -27.09
CA GLU A 176 12.34 -0.31 -27.02
C GLU A 176 11.17 -0.72 -26.12
N ALA A 177 11.20 -1.91 -25.51
CA ALA A 177 10.08 -2.45 -24.76
C ALA A 177 9.67 -1.55 -23.58
N GLY A 178 10.64 -1.04 -22.82
CA GLY A 178 10.40 -0.12 -21.70
C GLY A 178 9.75 1.21 -22.14
N GLU A 179 10.27 1.85 -23.19
CA GLU A 179 9.70 3.10 -23.70
C GLU A 179 8.29 2.92 -24.26
N LYS A 180 8.01 1.80 -24.93
CA LYS A 180 6.64 1.49 -25.38
C LYS A 180 5.71 1.20 -24.22
N MET A 181 6.17 0.48 -23.20
CA MET A 181 5.40 0.23 -21.99
C MET A 181 5.03 1.54 -21.28
N LYS A 182 5.97 2.47 -21.17
CA LYS A 182 5.72 3.82 -20.65
C LYS A 182 4.65 4.56 -21.44
N GLY A 183 4.67 4.43 -22.77
CA GLY A 183 3.62 4.97 -23.64
C GLY A 183 2.24 4.37 -23.38
N PHE A 184 2.16 3.03 -23.27
CA PHE A 184 0.90 2.34 -22.95
C PHE A 184 0.37 2.69 -21.58
N LEU A 185 1.25 2.82 -20.58
CA LEU A 185 0.86 3.01 -19.20
C LEU A 185 0.46 4.46 -18.86
N LYS A 186 0.82 5.42 -19.72
CA LYS A 186 0.64 6.87 -19.49
C LYS A 186 -0.77 7.23 -19.00
N THR A 187 -1.81 6.84 -19.73
CA THR A 187 -3.19 7.20 -19.37
C THR A 187 -3.63 6.55 -18.06
N ALA A 188 -3.22 5.29 -17.82
CA ALA A 188 -3.54 4.61 -16.57
C ALA A 188 -2.85 5.28 -15.36
N GLN A 189 -1.61 5.71 -15.52
CA GLN A 189 -0.87 6.50 -14.51
C GLN A 189 -1.54 7.83 -14.21
N GLU A 190 -1.93 8.58 -15.24
CA GLU A 190 -2.65 9.85 -15.07
C GLU A 190 -3.96 9.66 -14.29
N LEU A 191 -4.73 8.62 -14.62
CA LEU A 191 -6.00 8.31 -13.95
C LEU A 191 -5.80 7.86 -12.50
N THR A 192 -4.82 7.01 -12.24
CA THR A 192 -4.52 6.52 -10.88
C THR A 192 -4.02 7.66 -10.00
N SER A 193 -3.16 8.54 -10.55
CA SER A 193 -2.69 9.77 -9.90
C SER A 193 -3.85 10.73 -9.58
N ASN A 194 -4.76 10.93 -10.53
CA ASN A 194 -5.98 11.71 -10.31
C ASN A 194 -6.83 11.10 -9.18
N GLY A 195 -6.99 9.77 -9.17
CA GLY A 195 -7.67 9.03 -8.11
C GLY A 195 -7.11 9.34 -6.72
N LEU A 196 -5.78 9.23 -6.58
CA LEU A 196 -5.08 9.52 -5.32
C LEU A 196 -5.23 10.99 -4.90
N ALA A 197 -5.17 11.93 -5.85
CA ALA A 197 -5.37 13.35 -5.59
C ALA A 197 -6.79 13.66 -5.08
N MET A 198 -7.81 13.06 -5.70
CA MET A 198 -9.21 13.21 -5.29
C MET A 198 -9.43 12.72 -3.85
N VAL A 199 -8.95 11.52 -3.52
CA VAL A 199 -9.07 10.98 -2.15
C VAL A 199 -8.27 11.80 -1.13
N SER A 200 -7.11 12.31 -1.54
CA SER A 200 -6.27 13.15 -0.70
C SER A 200 -6.94 14.47 -0.32
N GLU A 201 -7.67 15.09 -1.25
CA GLU A 201 -8.42 16.31 -0.98
C GLU A 201 -9.65 16.04 -0.10
N ILE A 202 -10.34 14.91 -0.27
CA ILE A 202 -11.44 14.53 0.64
C ILE A 202 -10.92 14.38 2.09
N SER A 203 -9.75 13.77 2.25
CA SER A 203 -9.10 13.63 3.54
C SER A 203 -8.74 14.99 4.18
N SER A 204 -8.22 15.93 3.37
CA SER A 204 -7.83 17.27 3.85
C SER A 204 -9.06 18.05 4.35
N LEU A 205 -10.17 17.96 3.61
CA LEU A 205 -11.44 18.59 3.97
C LEU A 205 -12.05 17.99 5.24
N LEU A 206 -12.07 16.66 5.38
CA LEU A 206 -12.54 15.98 6.60
C LEU A 206 -11.72 16.38 7.83
N GLY A 207 -10.39 16.46 7.70
CA GLY A 207 -9.51 16.91 8.78
C GLY A 207 -9.77 18.36 9.21
N SER A 208 -10.13 19.23 8.28
CA SER A 208 -10.47 20.63 8.58
C SER A 208 -11.82 20.79 9.30
N LEU A 209 -12.81 19.96 8.96
CA LEU A 209 -14.15 19.98 9.56
C LEU A 209 -14.16 19.43 10.99
N THR A 210 -13.42 18.35 11.25
CA THR A 210 -13.29 17.78 12.61
C THR A 210 -12.51 18.72 13.54
N SER A 211 -11.48 19.40 13.04
CA SER A 211 -10.70 20.40 13.79
C SER A 211 -11.54 21.63 14.21
N ASN A 212 -12.54 22.02 13.41
CA ASN A 212 -13.46 23.11 13.76
C ASN A 212 -14.60 22.68 14.70
N SER A 213 -14.89 21.36 14.81
CA SER A 213 -15.90 20.84 15.74
C SER A 213 -15.37 20.64 17.17
N HIS A 214 -14.05 20.54 17.37
CA HIS A 214 -13.45 20.30 18.69
C HIS A 214 -13.19 21.54 19.55
N ARG A 215 -13.63 22.75 19.14
CA ARG A 215 -13.64 23.94 20.03
C ARG A 215 -14.80 23.96 21.04
N ARG A 216 -15.66 22.93 21.06
CA ARG A 216 -16.76 22.80 22.04
C ARG A 216 -16.82 21.40 22.63
N ARG A 217 -15.83 21.02 23.46
CA ARG A 217 -16.12 20.19 24.62
C ARG A 217 -15.22 20.55 25.80
N LEU A 218 -15.91 20.97 26.85
CA LEU A 218 -15.42 21.52 28.10
C LEU A 218 -14.66 20.50 28.94
N LEU A 219 -13.71 21.04 29.69
CA LEU A 219 -13.21 20.57 30.97
C LEU A 219 -14.25 19.73 31.75
N SER A 220 -13.94 18.45 31.98
CA SER A 220 -14.35 17.80 33.23
C SER A 220 -13.09 17.35 33.95
N SER A 221 -12.78 18.06 35.02
CA SER A 221 -11.87 17.61 36.06
C SER A 221 -12.36 16.29 36.63
N SER A 222 -11.45 15.33 36.79
CA SER A 222 -11.46 14.50 37.98
C SER A 222 -10.02 14.29 38.42
N SER A 223 -9.75 14.87 39.57
CA SER A 223 -8.53 14.83 40.34
C SER A 223 -8.32 13.41 40.88
N GLY A 224 -7.08 12.91 40.82
CA GLY A 224 -6.67 11.77 41.65
C GLY A 224 -5.53 10.94 41.06
N GLY A 225 -4.36 11.01 41.68
CA GLY A 225 -3.41 9.89 41.67
C GLY A 225 -2.27 9.95 40.65
N GLN A 226 -1.24 10.70 41.02
CA GLN A 226 0.15 10.59 40.58
C GLN A 226 0.64 9.14 40.39
N LYS A 227 0.84 8.71 39.13
CA LYS A 227 1.88 7.73 38.74
C LYS A 227 2.41 8.09 37.35
N SER A 228 3.71 8.34 37.28
CA SER A 228 4.48 8.60 36.07
C SER A 228 4.24 7.51 35.02
N LYS A 229 3.40 7.80 34.01
CA LYS A 229 3.24 6.91 32.85
C LYS A 229 4.40 7.21 31.90
N ARG A 230 5.30 6.23 31.77
CA ARG A 230 6.22 6.16 30.63
C ARG A 230 5.41 6.44 29.36
N VAL A 231 5.80 7.46 28.60
CA VAL A 231 5.20 7.79 27.31
C VAL A 231 5.59 6.68 26.34
N TYR A 232 4.86 5.57 26.34
CA TYR A 232 4.94 4.61 25.24
C TYR A 232 4.37 5.30 24.01
N LYS A 233 5.20 5.47 22.97
CA LYS A 233 4.70 5.86 21.63
C LYS A 233 3.56 4.89 21.29
N PRO A 234 2.36 5.39 20.96
CA PRO A 234 1.20 4.53 20.69
C PRO A 234 1.52 3.60 19.52
N LEU A 235 1.17 2.31 19.66
CA LEU A 235 1.15 1.37 18.55
C LEU A 235 0.17 1.89 17.47
N PRO A 236 0.40 1.63 16.18
CA PRO A 236 -0.57 1.94 15.15
C PRO A 236 -1.92 1.31 15.51
N SER A 237 -3.01 2.04 15.29
CA SER A 237 -4.37 1.63 15.68
C SER A 237 -4.80 0.29 15.10
N TRP A 238 -4.28 -0.06 13.92
CA TRP A 238 -4.53 -1.33 13.24
C TRP A 238 -3.78 -2.52 13.85
N ILE A 239 -2.79 -2.27 14.70
CA ILE A 239 -2.18 -3.30 15.57
C ILE A 239 -3.10 -3.47 16.78
N GLY A 240 -4.28 -4.03 16.55
CA GLY A 240 -5.23 -4.37 17.60
C GLY A 240 -4.65 -5.39 18.60
N ALA A 241 -5.40 -5.66 19.67
CA ALA A 241 -4.95 -6.54 20.76
C ALA A 241 -4.54 -7.96 20.30
N ARG A 242 -5.26 -8.56 19.35
CA ARG A 242 -5.00 -9.93 18.84
C ARG A 242 -3.60 -10.08 18.23
N LYS A 243 -3.06 -9.03 17.60
CA LYS A 243 -1.69 -9.04 17.06
C LYS A 243 -0.66 -8.78 18.16
N LEU A 244 -0.96 -7.97 19.17
CA LEU A 244 -0.06 -7.72 20.29
C LEU A 244 0.21 -8.98 21.13
N ASP A 245 -0.80 -9.85 21.27
CA ASP A 245 -0.63 -11.16 21.89
C ASP A 245 0.38 -12.02 21.10
N LEU A 246 0.29 -12.04 19.76
CA LEU A 246 1.28 -12.72 18.89
C LEU A 246 2.69 -12.13 19.03
N LEU A 247 2.83 -10.82 19.23
CA LEU A 247 4.14 -10.18 19.45
C LEU A 247 4.79 -10.59 20.77
N THR A 248 3.99 -10.87 21.80
CA THR A 248 4.49 -11.33 23.11
C THR A 248 4.63 -12.85 23.21
N ALA A 249 3.98 -13.59 22.34
CA ALA A 249 3.88 -15.03 22.44
C ALA A 249 5.17 -15.78 22.02
N THR A 250 5.44 -16.92 22.67
CA THR A 250 6.58 -17.81 22.38
C THR A 250 6.13 -19.01 21.54
N PRO A 251 7.05 -19.78 20.92
CA PRO A 251 6.68 -21.03 20.26
C PRO A 251 5.85 -21.97 21.15
N GLN A 252 6.13 -21.99 22.46
CA GLN A 252 5.42 -22.82 23.44
C GLN A 252 4.00 -22.34 23.72
N SER A 253 3.72 -21.03 23.61
CA SER A 253 2.39 -20.48 23.92
C SER A 253 1.42 -20.45 22.73
N LEU A 254 1.91 -20.58 21.48
CA LEU A 254 1.07 -20.44 20.28
C LEU A 254 0.56 -21.73 19.66
N LYS A 255 1.00 -22.90 20.14
CA LYS A 255 0.66 -24.22 19.58
C LYS A 255 0.74 -24.21 18.04
N PRO A 256 1.93 -24.41 17.44
CA PRO A 256 2.11 -24.29 16.00
C PRO A 256 1.21 -25.26 15.22
N ASN A 257 0.69 -24.81 14.07
CA ASN A 257 -0.02 -25.67 13.12
C ASN A 257 0.94 -26.64 12.44
N VAL A 258 2.14 -26.14 12.09
CA VAL A 258 3.20 -26.90 11.44
C VAL A 258 4.55 -26.53 12.06
N VAL A 259 5.43 -27.53 12.20
CA VAL A 259 6.82 -27.36 12.63
C VAL A 259 7.76 -27.74 11.49
N VAL A 260 8.71 -26.86 11.17
CA VAL A 260 9.79 -27.08 10.22
C VAL A 260 11.10 -27.26 10.99
N ALA A 261 11.83 -28.34 10.70
CA ALA A 261 13.15 -28.57 11.29
C ALA A 261 14.02 -29.43 10.37
N GLN A 262 15.22 -28.95 10.03
CA GLN A 262 16.17 -29.66 9.16
C GLN A 262 16.67 -30.99 9.77
N ASP A 263 16.70 -31.07 11.11
CA ASP A 263 17.10 -32.25 11.88
C ASP A 263 16.07 -33.40 11.85
N GLY A 264 14.90 -33.18 11.26
CA GLY A 264 13.82 -34.16 11.16
C GLY A 264 12.90 -34.24 12.38
N THR A 265 13.04 -33.34 13.36
CA THR A 265 12.16 -33.28 14.53
C THR A 265 10.86 -32.48 14.29
N GLY A 266 10.73 -31.88 13.10
CA GLY A 266 9.52 -31.22 12.59
C GLY A 266 8.76 -32.10 11.59
N LYS A 267 7.59 -31.64 11.16
CA LYS A 267 6.80 -32.30 10.11
C LYS A 267 7.49 -32.19 8.74
N TYR A 268 8.13 -31.06 8.46
CA TYR A 268 8.88 -30.81 7.23
C TYR A 268 10.30 -30.39 7.50
N LYS A 269 11.16 -30.56 6.49
CA LYS A 269 12.55 -30.08 6.50
C LYS A 269 12.72 -28.75 5.78
N SER A 270 11.73 -28.35 4.99
CA SER A 270 11.74 -27.11 4.22
C SER A 270 10.55 -26.21 4.55
N ILE A 271 10.74 -24.91 4.37
CA ILE A 271 9.69 -23.90 4.59
C ILE A 271 8.65 -23.98 3.46
N ASN A 272 9.09 -24.19 2.22
CA ASN A 272 8.20 -24.30 1.07
C ASN A 272 7.26 -25.51 1.13
N GLU A 273 7.64 -26.60 1.78
CA GLU A 273 6.71 -27.71 2.03
C GLU A 273 5.64 -27.35 3.07
N ALA A 274 6.02 -26.66 4.15
CA ALA A 274 5.07 -26.22 5.16
C ALA A 274 4.03 -25.23 4.62
N LEU A 275 4.43 -24.35 3.70
CA LEU A 275 3.52 -23.39 3.06
C LEU A 275 2.38 -24.05 2.28
N LYS A 276 2.57 -25.29 1.78
CA LYS A 276 1.51 -26.02 1.07
C LYS A 276 0.33 -26.40 1.96
N GLU A 277 0.48 -26.35 3.28
CA GLU A 277 -0.62 -26.59 4.22
C GLU A 277 -1.39 -25.34 4.61
N VAL A 278 -0.92 -24.15 4.22
CA VAL A 278 -1.61 -22.90 4.53
C VAL A 278 -2.97 -22.89 3.82
N PRO A 279 -4.09 -22.79 4.54
CA PRO A 279 -5.40 -22.68 3.92
C PRO A 279 -5.53 -21.33 3.18
N LYS A 280 -6.05 -21.38 1.96
CA LYS A 280 -6.24 -20.18 1.14
C LYS A 280 -7.22 -19.20 1.79
N LYS A 281 -6.87 -17.92 1.84
CA LYS A 281 -7.66 -16.79 2.33
C LYS A 281 -8.25 -17.02 3.73
N SER A 282 -7.51 -17.71 4.59
CA SER A 282 -7.91 -17.96 5.97
C SER A 282 -7.99 -16.67 6.77
N ALA A 283 -9.09 -16.47 7.49
CA ALA A 283 -9.22 -15.43 8.50
C ALA A 283 -8.53 -15.80 9.83
N GLU A 284 -8.26 -17.09 10.05
CA GLU A 284 -7.58 -17.59 11.24
C GLU A 284 -6.07 -17.68 11.04
N PRO A 285 -5.26 -17.32 12.06
CA PRO A 285 -3.81 -17.43 11.98
C PRO A 285 -3.33 -18.85 11.69
N PHE A 286 -2.42 -18.99 10.72
CA PHE A 286 -1.70 -20.24 10.47
C PHE A 286 -0.25 -20.12 10.94
N VAL A 287 0.07 -20.76 12.06
CA VAL A 287 1.36 -20.64 12.75
C VAL A 287 2.33 -21.71 12.26
N ILE A 288 3.42 -21.27 11.65
CA ILE A 288 4.56 -22.08 11.22
C ILE A 288 5.72 -21.80 12.18
N TYR A 289 6.11 -22.80 12.96
CA TYR A 289 7.31 -22.73 13.80
C TYR A 289 8.49 -23.32 13.05
N ILE A 290 9.54 -22.52 12.90
CA ILE A 290 10.75 -22.86 12.14
C ILE A 290 11.89 -22.97 13.15
N LYS A 291 12.40 -24.19 13.35
CA LYS A 291 13.51 -24.40 14.28
C LYS A 291 14.81 -23.82 13.75
N GLU A 292 15.79 -23.65 14.65
CA GLU A 292 17.13 -23.23 14.31
C GLU A 292 17.73 -24.02 13.14
N GLY A 293 18.47 -23.30 12.29
CA GLY A 293 18.96 -23.81 11.01
C GLY A 293 19.14 -22.69 9.99
N VAL A 294 19.90 -23.00 8.95
CA VAL A 294 20.05 -22.14 7.78
C VAL A 294 19.30 -22.77 6.61
N TYR A 295 18.16 -22.17 6.28
CA TYR A 295 17.25 -22.60 5.23
C TYR A 295 17.62 -21.88 3.93
N LYS A 296 18.36 -22.58 3.06
CA LYS A 296 18.74 -22.06 1.73
C LYS A 296 17.59 -22.25 0.74
N GLU A 297 16.60 -21.38 0.86
CA GLU A 297 15.35 -21.44 0.10
C GLU A 297 14.93 -20.03 -0.33
N TYR A 298 14.33 -19.93 -1.52
CA TYR A 298 13.56 -18.75 -1.90
C TYR A 298 12.11 -19.01 -1.51
N VAL A 299 11.52 -18.12 -0.70
CA VAL A 299 10.21 -18.32 -0.10
C VAL A 299 9.27 -17.19 -0.50
N ILE A 300 8.09 -17.55 -0.99
CA ILE A 300 7.02 -16.60 -1.32
C ILE A 300 5.78 -16.99 -0.51
N VAL A 301 5.35 -16.13 0.39
CA VAL A 301 4.02 -16.21 1.02
C VAL A 301 3.07 -15.45 0.11
N ASP A 302 2.44 -16.16 -0.82
CA ASP A 302 1.64 -15.55 -1.88
C ASP A 302 0.36 -14.87 -1.36
N LYS A 303 -0.33 -14.16 -2.25
CA LYS A 303 -1.55 -13.39 -1.91
C LYS A 303 -2.71 -14.24 -1.41
N GLU A 304 -2.75 -15.54 -1.72
CA GLU A 304 -3.78 -16.45 -1.21
C GLU A 304 -3.45 -16.92 0.21
N MET A 305 -2.22 -16.73 0.70
CA MET A 305 -1.77 -17.14 2.04
C MET A 305 -1.91 -16.02 3.08
N THR A 306 -3.15 -15.65 3.43
CA THR A 306 -3.43 -14.61 4.43
C THR A 306 -3.26 -15.11 5.88
N ASN A 307 -2.94 -14.21 6.81
CA ASN A 307 -2.79 -14.51 8.24
C ASN A 307 -1.74 -15.58 8.58
N VAL A 308 -0.67 -15.70 7.78
CA VAL A 308 0.46 -16.58 8.11
C VAL A 308 1.33 -15.95 9.19
N VAL A 309 1.65 -16.75 10.21
CA VAL A 309 2.54 -16.37 11.32
C VAL A 309 3.74 -17.30 11.31
N MET A 310 4.93 -16.77 11.02
CA MET A 310 6.20 -17.50 11.07
C MET A 310 6.99 -17.13 12.32
N ILE A 311 7.42 -18.13 13.07
CA ILE A 311 8.19 -17.94 14.31
C ILE A 311 9.46 -18.76 14.26
N GLY A 312 10.61 -18.13 14.48
CA GLY A 312 11.91 -18.78 14.60
C GLY A 312 12.38 -18.93 16.04
N ASP A 313 13.46 -19.71 16.22
CA ASP A 313 14.17 -19.86 17.50
C ASP A 313 15.01 -18.64 17.91
N GLY A 314 15.06 -17.62 17.06
CA GLY A 314 15.81 -16.39 17.25
C GLY A 314 16.43 -15.92 15.94
N PRO A 315 16.55 -14.59 15.75
CA PRO A 315 16.89 -14.02 14.44
C PRO A 315 18.30 -14.37 13.94
N THR A 316 19.21 -14.77 14.83
CA THR A 316 20.55 -15.27 14.47
C THR A 316 20.63 -16.79 14.35
N LYS A 317 19.61 -17.53 14.81
CA LYS A 317 19.57 -18.99 14.84
C LYS A 317 18.76 -19.59 13.70
N THR A 318 17.63 -18.97 13.37
CA THR A 318 16.75 -19.36 12.26
C THR A 318 16.97 -18.39 11.13
N ARG A 319 17.74 -18.78 10.10
CA ARG A 319 18.10 -17.93 8.96
C ARG A 319 17.51 -18.48 7.67
N ILE A 320 16.85 -17.64 6.89
CA ILE A 320 16.41 -17.93 5.52
C ILE A 320 17.36 -17.19 4.58
N SER A 321 18.01 -17.95 3.69
CA SER A 321 19.21 -17.50 2.97
C SER A 321 19.10 -17.73 1.46
N GLY A 322 19.47 -16.70 0.69
CA GLY A 322 19.50 -16.73 -0.77
C GLY A 322 20.63 -15.86 -1.31
N SER A 323 20.85 -15.88 -2.62
CA SER A 323 21.92 -15.12 -3.27
C SER A 323 21.57 -14.63 -4.68
N LYS A 324 20.28 -14.51 -5.02
CA LYS A 324 19.86 -13.97 -6.32
C LYS A 324 20.19 -12.49 -6.35
N ASN A 325 20.56 -11.98 -7.52
CA ASN A 325 21.01 -10.60 -7.66
C ASN A 325 20.84 -10.11 -9.10
N TYR A 326 20.88 -8.79 -9.25
CA TYR A 326 20.71 -8.12 -10.53
C TYR A 326 21.88 -8.34 -11.49
N ALA A 327 23.12 -8.29 -11.00
CA ALA A 327 24.31 -8.45 -11.84
C ALA A 327 24.36 -9.79 -12.59
N ASP A 328 23.79 -10.85 -12.01
CA ASP A 328 23.70 -12.19 -12.60
C ASP A 328 22.42 -12.40 -13.44
N GLY A 329 21.69 -11.33 -13.76
CA GLY A 329 20.57 -11.33 -14.71
C GLY A 329 19.19 -11.63 -14.11
N THR A 330 18.98 -11.35 -12.82
CA THR A 330 17.65 -11.45 -12.17
C THR A 330 17.06 -10.06 -11.97
N ALA A 331 15.85 -9.79 -12.44
CA ALA A 331 15.19 -8.51 -12.16
C ALA A 331 15.09 -8.26 -10.65
N THR A 332 15.32 -7.02 -10.19
CA THR A 332 15.44 -6.66 -8.76
C THR A 332 14.31 -7.25 -7.90
N MET A 333 13.06 -7.15 -8.36
CA MET A 333 11.89 -7.70 -7.66
C MET A 333 11.99 -9.22 -7.39
N TYR A 334 12.60 -9.98 -8.31
CA TYR A 334 12.78 -11.43 -8.22
C TYR A 334 14.05 -11.85 -7.49
N THR A 335 14.89 -10.90 -7.04
CA THR A 335 16.09 -11.21 -6.25
C THR A 335 15.78 -11.57 -4.80
N ALA A 336 14.58 -11.24 -4.31
CA ALA A 336 14.16 -11.44 -2.93
C ALA A 336 14.36 -12.89 -2.45
N THR A 337 15.14 -13.07 -1.37
CA THR A 337 15.21 -14.36 -0.66
C THR A 337 13.85 -14.72 -0.08
N PHE A 338 13.17 -13.75 0.54
CA PHE A 338 11.82 -13.92 1.08
C PHE A 338 10.89 -12.82 0.57
N ALA A 339 9.71 -13.21 0.09
CA ALA A 339 8.64 -12.28 -0.29
C ALA A 339 7.38 -12.53 0.54
N ALA A 340 6.95 -11.53 1.31
CA ALA A 340 5.67 -11.52 2.02
C ALA A 340 4.64 -10.75 1.21
N VAL A 341 3.70 -11.46 0.57
CA VAL A 341 2.64 -10.87 -0.26
C VAL A 341 1.27 -11.04 0.40
N GLY A 342 0.97 -12.20 0.99
CA GLY A 342 -0.31 -12.42 1.67
C GLY A 342 -0.53 -11.49 2.86
N ASP A 343 -1.70 -10.85 2.93
CA ASP A 343 -2.02 -9.86 3.97
C ASP A 343 -1.97 -10.43 5.39
N TYR A 344 -1.75 -9.53 6.35
CA TYR A 344 -1.65 -9.84 7.77
C TYR A 344 -0.48 -10.77 8.13
N PHE A 345 0.56 -10.85 7.28
CA PHE A 345 1.75 -11.66 7.54
C PHE A 345 2.46 -11.21 8.83
N VAL A 346 2.93 -12.18 9.61
CA VAL A 346 3.75 -11.94 10.80
C VAL A 346 5.00 -12.79 10.75
N ALA A 347 6.16 -12.17 10.95
CA ALA A 347 7.42 -12.86 11.21
C ALA A 347 7.99 -12.47 12.58
N LYS A 348 8.44 -13.47 13.34
CA LYS A 348 9.08 -13.24 14.64
C LYS A 348 10.32 -14.10 14.83
N GLY A 349 11.42 -13.50 15.26
CA GLY A 349 12.61 -14.27 15.64
C GLY A 349 13.27 -14.98 14.46
N ILE A 350 13.22 -14.40 13.27
CA ILE A 350 13.76 -14.97 12.03
C ILE A 350 14.76 -14.00 11.41
N GLY A 351 15.85 -14.54 10.86
CA GLY A 351 16.78 -13.80 10.02
C GLY A 351 16.49 -14.03 8.54
N PHE A 352 16.39 -12.97 7.75
CA PHE A 352 16.29 -12.99 6.30
C PHE A 352 17.60 -12.45 5.73
N GLU A 353 18.25 -13.19 4.83
CA GLU A 353 19.51 -12.74 4.25
C GLU A 353 19.62 -12.94 2.74
N ASN A 354 20.35 -12.03 2.10
CA ASN A 354 20.83 -12.21 0.74
C ASN A 354 22.36 -12.08 0.71
N THR A 355 23.04 -13.18 0.43
CA THR A 355 24.50 -13.31 0.53
C THR A 355 25.22 -13.04 -0.79
N ALA A 356 24.59 -12.37 -1.76
CA ALA A 356 25.19 -12.11 -3.07
C ALA A 356 26.48 -11.26 -3.00
N GLY A 357 26.52 -10.29 -2.07
CA GLY A 357 27.67 -9.41 -1.88
C GLY A 357 27.56 -8.06 -2.62
N ALA A 358 28.31 -7.05 -2.15
CA ALA A 358 28.28 -5.69 -2.71
C ALA A 358 28.56 -5.61 -4.22
N ALA A 359 29.43 -6.48 -4.74
CA ALA A 359 29.80 -6.49 -6.16
C ALA A 359 28.66 -6.96 -7.09
N LYS A 360 27.55 -7.45 -6.53
CA LYS A 360 26.42 -8.01 -7.27
C LYS A 360 25.25 -7.04 -7.46
N HIS A 361 25.43 -5.79 -7.05
CA HIS A 361 24.39 -4.75 -7.10
C HIS A 361 23.13 -5.18 -6.33
N GLN A 362 21.93 -4.88 -6.85
CA GLN A 362 20.66 -5.10 -6.16
C GLN A 362 20.45 -6.58 -5.80
N ALA A 363 20.22 -6.86 -4.52
CA ALA A 363 20.06 -8.20 -3.99
C ALA A 363 19.18 -8.20 -2.73
N VAL A 364 17.87 -8.37 -2.93
CA VAL A 364 16.87 -8.22 -1.86
C VAL A 364 16.90 -9.40 -0.89
N ALA A 365 16.95 -9.13 0.41
CA ALA A 365 16.78 -10.16 1.45
C ALA A 365 15.30 -10.38 1.76
N LEU A 366 14.55 -9.28 1.95
CA LEU A 366 13.13 -9.31 2.28
C LEU A 366 12.35 -8.30 1.43
N ARG A 367 11.37 -8.80 0.68
CA ARG A 367 10.37 -7.98 -0.03
C ARG A 367 9.02 -8.09 0.67
N VAL A 368 8.38 -6.95 0.90
CA VAL A 368 7.09 -6.90 1.61
C VAL A 368 6.06 -6.12 0.81
N GLN A 369 5.01 -6.83 0.41
CA GLN A 369 3.82 -6.37 -0.30
C GLN A 369 2.54 -6.81 0.46
N SER A 370 2.66 -7.02 1.77
CA SER A 370 1.58 -7.52 2.64
C SER A 370 1.03 -6.40 3.52
N ASP A 371 -0.27 -6.11 3.41
CA ASP A 371 -0.92 -5.09 4.22
C ASP A 371 -1.06 -5.55 5.68
N PHE A 372 -0.90 -4.61 6.59
CA PHE A 372 -0.87 -4.84 8.03
C PHE A 372 0.19 -5.88 8.48
N SER A 373 1.30 -6.00 7.77
CA SER A 373 2.36 -6.95 8.11
C SER A 373 3.17 -6.53 9.35
N ILE A 374 3.66 -7.51 10.11
CA ILE A 374 4.49 -7.25 11.30
C ILE A 374 5.75 -8.11 11.30
N PHE A 375 6.87 -7.46 11.59
CA PHE A 375 8.18 -8.07 11.79
C PHE A 375 8.66 -7.73 13.19
N TYR A 376 8.92 -8.75 14.01
CA TYR A 376 9.28 -8.59 15.41
C TYR A 376 10.54 -9.37 15.77
N ASN A 377 11.57 -8.68 16.28
CA ASN A 377 12.85 -9.34 16.61
C ASN A 377 13.40 -10.12 15.40
N CYS A 378 13.42 -9.49 14.23
CA CYS A 378 13.96 -10.07 13.00
C CYS A 378 15.32 -9.46 12.65
N TYR A 379 16.16 -10.23 11.96
CA TYR A 379 17.40 -9.72 11.38
C TYR A 379 17.27 -9.72 9.86
N ILE A 380 17.51 -8.59 9.20
CA ILE A 380 17.35 -8.45 7.74
C ILE A 380 18.69 -7.94 7.20
N ASP A 381 19.40 -8.77 6.44
CA ASP A 381 20.81 -8.54 6.12
C ASP A 381 21.14 -8.80 4.65
N ALA A 382 21.67 -7.78 3.98
CA ALA A 382 22.27 -7.91 2.65
C ALA A 382 23.24 -6.74 2.41
N TYR A 383 23.40 -6.34 1.15
CA TYR A 383 24.19 -5.17 0.76
C TYR A 383 23.26 -4.11 0.16
N GLN A 384 23.22 -4.00 -1.16
CA GLN A 384 22.33 -3.09 -1.87
C GLN A 384 20.90 -3.67 -1.92
N ASP A 385 19.89 -2.82 -1.72
CA ASP A 385 18.46 -3.15 -1.78
C ASP A 385 18.01 -4.20 -0.74
N THR A 386 18.55 -4.15 0.48
CA THR A 386 18.34 -5.18 1.51
C THR A 386 16.86 -5.43 1.85
N LEU A 387 16.12 -4.39 2.23
CA LEU A 387 14.71 -4.45 2.61
C LEU A 387 13.87 -3.64 1.62
N TYR A 388 13.05 -4.34 0.85
CA TYR A 388 12.09 -3.72 -0.06
C TYR A 388 10.73 -3.61 0.62
N THR A 389 10.46 -2.48 1.27
CA THR A 389 9.14 -2.10 1.80
C THR A 389 8.24 -1.64 0.67
N GLN A 390 7.85 -2.58 -0.20
CA GLN A 390 7.28 -2.27 -1.51
C GLN A 390 5.98 -1.47 -1.41
N THR A 391 4.93 -2.00 -0.78
CA THR A 391 3.61 -1.33 -0.66
C THR A 391 2.93 -1.61 0.67
N TYR A 392 1.81 -0.92 0.93
CA TYR A 392 0.91 -1.11 2.07
C TYR A 392 1.52 -0.84 3.45
N ARG A 393 0.78 -1.18 4.52
CA ARG A 393 1.16 -0.85 5.90
C ARG A 393 2.00 -1.95 6.52
N GLN A 394 3.15 -1.55 7.04
CA GLN A 394 4.15 -2.48 7.58
C GLN A 394 4.68 -1.98 8.91
N TYR A 395 4.92 -2.89 9.85
CA TYR A 395 5.47 -2.55 11.15
C TYR A 395 6.68 -3.41 11.51
N TYR A 396 7.80 -2.76 11.77
CA TYR A 396 9.06 -3.37 12.13
C TYR A 396 9.43 -2.95 13.55
N ARG A 397 9.59 -3.93 14.45
CA ARG A 397 9.92 -3.66 15.85
C ARG A 397 11.00 -4.58 16.40
N ASP A 398 11.91 -3.98 17.14
CA ASP A 398 13.02 -4.68 17.79
C ASP A 398 13.86 -5.46 16.74
N CYS A 399 13.88 -4.99 15.49
CA CYS A 399 14.61 -5.60 14.37
C CYS A 399 15.99 -4.96 14.19
N THR A 400 16.88 -5.70 13.55
CA THR A 400 18.17 -5.22 13.05
C THR A 400 18.14 -5.30 11.52
N ILE A 401 18.52 -4.21 10.84
CA ILE A 401 18.55 -4.13 9.38
C ILE A 401 19.94 -3.61 8.98
N SER A 402 20.66 -4.37 8.15
CA SER A 402 22.03 -4.03 7.71
C SER A 402 22.14 -4.08 6.19
N GLY A 403 22.82 -3.10 5.61
CA GLY A 403 23.09 -3.02 4.17
C GLY A 403 23.92 -1.79 3.80
N THR A 404 24.02 -1.50 2.50
CA THR A 404 24.88 -0.42 1.98
C THR A 404 24.10 0.67 1.24
N VAL A 405 23.75 0.43 -0.03
CA VAL A 405 23.04 1.39 -0.91
C VAL A 405 21.55 1.05 -0.89
N ASP A 406 20.70 2.06 -0.67
CA ASP A 406 19.24 1.95 -0.69
C ASP A 406 18.70 0.74 0.10
N PHE A 407 19.36 0.44 1.23
CA PHE A 407 19.14 -0.82 1.95
C PHE A 407 17.75 -0.90 2.62
N ILE A 408 17.02 0.21 2.71
CA ILE A 408 15.57 0.25 2.96
C ILE A 408 14.97 1.13 1.88
N PHE A 409 14.08 0.58 1.05
CA PHE A 409 13.49 1.27 -0.10
C PHE A 409 12.07 0.80 -0.41
N GLY A 410 11.36 1.54 -1.26
CA GLY A 410 9.94 1.31 -1.64
C GLY A 410 8.98 2.35 -1.06
N ASP A 411 7.69 2.18 -1.36
CA ASP A 411 6.63 3.16 -1.07
C ASP A 411 5.60 2.68 -0.02
N GLY A 412 5.92 1.62 0.71
CA GLY A 412 5.09 1.16 1.83
C GLY A 412 5.00 2.19 2.95
N VAL A 413 3.84 2.21 3.64
CA VAL A 413 3.68 2.93 4.91
C VAL A 413 4.33 2.10 6.01
N ALA A 414 5.65 2.17 6.09
CA ALA A 414 6.47 1.38 7.00
C ALA A 414 6.81 2.16 8.28
N MET A 415 6.50 1.59 9.43
CA MET A 415 6.87 2.15 10.73
C MET A 415 7.95 1.30 11.40
N PHE A 416 9.10 1.93 11.68
CA PHE A 416 10.23 1.30 12.36
C PHE A 416 10.31 1.78 13.82
N GLN A 417 10.35 0.84 14.77
CA GLN A 417 10.41 1.17 16.19
C GLN A 417 11.44 0.31 16.92
N LYS A 418 12.29 0.97 17.73
CA LYS A 418 13.36 0.30 18.50
C LYS A 418 14.25 -0.57 17.61
N LEU A 419 14.71 0.00 16.50
CA LEU A 419 15.74 -0.65 15.71
C LEU A 419 17.04 -0.70 16.50
N GLN A 420 17.80 -1.77 16.30
CA GLN A 420 19.18 -1.87 16.79
C GLN A 420 20.12 -1.58 15.62
N ASP A 421 21.08 -0.68 15.83
CA ASP A 421 22.12 -0.42 14.83
C ASP A 421 23.04 -1.64 14.74
N GLY A 422 23.03 -2.31 13.58
CA GLY A 422 24.02 -3.32 13.21
C GLY A 422 25.27 -2.62 12.70
N GLY A 423 26.09 -2.13 13.65
CA GLY A 423 27.34 -1.42 13.35
C GLY A 423 28.43 -2.27 12.74
#